data_AF-A0A024Q844-F1
#
_entry.id   AF-A0A024Q844-F1
#
_cell.length_a   1.000
_cell.length_b   1.000
_cell.length_c   1.000
_cell.angle_alpha   90.00
_cell.angle_beta   90.00
_cell.angle_gamma   90.00
#
_symmetry.space_group_name_H-M   'P 1'
#
loop_
_entity.id
_entity.type
_entity.pdbx_description
1 polymer ?
#
loop_
_entity_poly.entity_id
_entity_poly.type
_entity_poly.pdbx_seq_one_letter_code
_entity_poly.pdbx_strand_id
1 'polypeptide(L)' 'MLKIITGIGVIAILISATFLGIWTSGLQQRANYQSETREHREFRTKIGLYSGLIGLIFLGIAGLIWYF' A
#
# COMPACT_ATOMS: atom_id res chain seq x y z
N MET A 1 11.43 14.97 13.30
CA MET A 1 10.61 13.81 13.74
C MET A 1 9.35 13.65 12.89
N LEU A 2 8.39 14.59 12.93
CA LEU A 2 7.15 14.51 12.15
C LEU A 2 7.36 14.25 10.64
N LYS A 3 8.26 15.02 9.98
CA LYS A 3 8.59 14.84 8.55
C LYS A 3 9.02 13.41 8.19
N ILE A 4 9.76 12.74 9.09
CA ILE A 4 10.25 11.37 8.87
C ILE A 4 9.10 10.37 8.98
N ILE A 5 8.25 10.52 10.01
CA ILE A 5 7.09 9.65 10.24
C ILE A 5 6.10 9.77 9.07
N THR A 6 5.78 11.00 8.66
CA THR A 6 4.91 11.24 7.50
C THR A 6 5.53 10.68 6.22
N GLY A 7 6.83 10.86 6.00
CA GLY A 7 7.53 10.32 4.84
C GLY A 7 7.45 8.79 4.75
N ILE A 8 7.71 8.09 5.86
CA ILE A 8 7.56 6.62 5.94
C ILE A 8 6.12 6.21 5.65
N GLY A 9 5.15 6.91 6.23
CA GLY A 9 3.73 6.67 6.02
C GLY A 9 3.32 6.77 4.54
N VAL A 10 3.72 7.87 3.87
CA VAL A 10 3.44 8.08 2.44
C VAL A 10 4.09 7.00 1.58
N ILE A 11 5.37 6.68 1.81
CA ILE A 11 6.09 5.65 1.04
C ILE A 11 5.40 4.29 1.19
N ALA A 12 4.99 3.93 2.40
CA ALA A 12 4.29 2.66 2.65
C ALA A 12 2.92 2.59 1.93
N ILE A 13 2.17 3.70 1.86
CA ILE A 13 0.94 3.78 1.07
C ILE A 13 1.22 3.64 -0.44
N LEU A 14 2.28 4.26 -0.95
CA LEU A 14 2.64 4.13 -2.37
C LEU A 14 3.02 2.68 -2.75
N ILE A 15 3.76 2.00 -1.87
CA ILE A 15 4.07 0.57 -2.03
C ILE A 15 2.76 -0.24 -2.03
N SER A 16 1.87 0.02 -1.08
CA SER A 16 0.56 -0.63 -1.00
C SER A 16 -0.26 -0.46 -2.29
N ALA A 17 -0.40 0.78 -2.77
CA ALA A 17 -1.14 1.11 -3.99
C ALA A 17 -0.59 0.39 -5.22
N THR A 18 0.73 0.27 -5.30
CA THR A 18 1.42 -0.45 -6.39
C THR A 18 1.11 -1.95 -6.35
N PHE A 19 1.24 -2.57 -5.18
CA PHE A 19 0.99 -4.02 -5.01
C PHE A 19 -0.50 -4.37 -5.17
N LEU A 20 -1.41 -3.53 -4.68
CA LEU A 20 -2.85 -3.74 -4.87
C LEU A 20 -3.32 -3.43 -6.30
N GLY A 21 -2.45 -2.87 -7.15
CA GLY A 21 -2.75 -2.58 -8.55
C GLY A 21 -3.69 -1.41 -8.74
N ILE A 22 -3.72 -0.45 -7.80
CA ILE A 22 -4.55 0.77 -7.89
C ILE A 22 -4.24 1.57 -9.16
N TRP A 23 -3.00 1.50 -9.63
CA TRP A 23 -2.55 2.17 -10.85
C TRP A 23 -2.83 1.39 -12.14
N THR A 24 -3.39 0.19 -12.06
CA THR A 24 -3.66 -0.65 -13.23
C THR A 24 -5.09 -0.48 -13.73
N SER A 25 -5.29 -0.54 -15.05
CA SER A 25 -6.64 -0.49 -15.62
C SER A 25 -7.41 -1.79 -15.36
N GLY A 26 -8.74 -1.75 -15.40
CA GLY A 26 -9.57 -2.95 -15.20
C GLY A 26 -9.29 -4.06 -16.23
N LEU A 27 -8.93 -3.71 -17.47
CA LEU A 27 -8.50 -4.68 -18.48
C LEU A 27 -7.16 -5.33 -18.10
N GLN A 28 -6.20 -4.51 -17.66
CA GLN A 28 -4.89 -5.00 -17.21
C GLN A 28 -5.00 -5.88 -15.97
N GLN A 29 -5.88 -5.52 -15.03
CA GLN A 29 -6.11 -6.31 -13.82
C GLN A 29 -6.73 -7.68 -14.15
N ARG A 30 -7.64 -7.75 -15.13
CA ARG A 30 -8.20 -9.02 -15.64
C ARG A 30 -7.16 -9.87 -16.36
N ALA A 31 -6.33 -9.26 -17.20
CA ALA A 31 -5.24 -9.96 -17.88
C ALA A 31 -4.25 -10.55 -16.88
N ASN A 32 -3.80 -9.74 -15.91
CA ASN A 32 -2.92 -10.19 -14.83
C ASN A 32 -3.57 -11.28 -13.99
N TYR A 33 -4.89 -11.20 -13.75
CA TYR A 33 -5.61 -12.24 -13.02
C TYR A 33 -5.53 -13.59 -13.74
N GLN A 34 -5.57 -13.63 -15.06
CA GLN A 34 -5.53 -14.90 -15.80
C GLN A 34 -4.12 -15.48 -15.90
N SER A 35 -3.08 -14.63 -15.94
CA SER A 35 -1.68 -15.08 -16.09
C SER A 35 -0.97 -15.38 -14.77
N GLU A 36 -1.42 -14.80 -13.66
CA GLU A 36 -0.76 -14.91 -12.36
C GLU A 36 -1.24 -16.14 -11.56
N THR A 37 -0.29 -16.89 -10.98
CA THR A 37 -0.60 -18.00 -10.07
C THR A 37 -1.30 -17.50 -8.79
N ARG A 38 -2.05 -18.39 -8.12
CA ARG A 38 -2.75 -18.03 -6.88
C ARG A 38 -1.77 -17.57 -5.79
N GLU A 39 -0.64 -18.25 -5.67
CA GLU A 39 0.41 -17.94 -4.68
C GLU A 39 1.01 -16.54 -4.88
N HIS A 40 1.35 -16.16 -6.11
CA HIS A 40 1.88 -14.83 -6.40
C HIS A 40 0.87 -13.72 -6.11
N ARG A 41 -0.41 -13.96 -6.43
CA ARG A 41 -1.50 -13.03 -6.14
C ARG A 41 -1.72 -12.84 -4.64
N GLU A 42 -1.70 -13.93 -3.88
CA GLU A 42 -1.82 -13.90 -2.42
C GLU A 42 -0.64 -13.16 -1.79
N PHE A 43 0.58 -13.46 -2.24
CA PHE A 43 1.79 -12.75 -1.81
C PHE A 43 1.70 -11.25 -2.10
N ARG A 44 1.32 -10.88 -3.33
CA ARG A 44 1.17 -9.49 -3.75
C ARG A 44 0.13 -8.77 -2.89
N THR A 45 -1.02 -9.40 -2.67
CA THR A 45 -2.11 -8.84 -1.87
C THR A 45 -1.69 -8.68 -0.41
N LYS A 46 -1.00 -9.67 0.16
CA LYS A 46 -0.52 -9.67 1.54
C LYS A 46 0.48 -8.54 1.79
N ILE A 47 1.45 -8.35 0.89
CA ILE A 47 2.38 -7.21 0.96
C ILE A 47 1.62 -5.89 0.83
N GLY A 48 0.74 -5.78 -0.16
CA GLY A 48 -0.06 -4.58 -0.36
C GLY A 48 -0.84 -4.18 0.89
N LEU A 49 -1.52 -5.14 1.54
CA LEU A 49 -2.29 -4.91 2.75
C LEU A 49 -1.40 -4.52 3.95
N TYR A 50 -0.30 -5.24 4.20
CA TYR A 50 0.57 -4.90 5.32
C TYR A 50 1.24 -3.54 5.14
N SER A 51 1.74 -3.23 3.94
CA SER A 51 2.30 -1.91 3.64
C SER A 51 1.25 -0.81 3.81
N GLY A 52 0.00 -1.07 3.39
CA GLY A 52 -1.10 -0.13 3.56
C GLY A 52 -1.42 0.13 5.02
N LEU A 53 -1.51 -0.92 5.84
CA LEU A 53 -1.75 -0.82 7.27
C LEU A 53 -0.63 -0.06 7.99
N ILE A 54 0.63 -0.36 7.69
CA ILE A 54 1.79 0.37 8.22
C ILE A 54 1.69 1.84 7.82
N GLY A 55 1.40 2.13 6.56
CA GLY A 55 1.24 3.50 6.07
C GLY A 55 0.16 4.27 6.84
N LEU A 56 -1.02 3.66 7.02
CA LEU A 56 -2.13 4.24 7.78
C LEU A 56 -1.76 4.50 9.24
N ILE A 57 -1.04 3.58 9.89
CA ILE A 57 -0.59 3.76 11.29
C ILE A 57 0.37 4.96 11.38
N PHE A 58 1.37 5.03 10.51
CA PHE A 58 2.35 6.13 10.54
C PHE A 58 1.72 7.48 10.21
N LEU A 59 0.81 7.54 9.23
CA LEU A 59 0.08 8.77 8.91
C LEU A 59 -0.90 9.16 10.02
N GLY A 60 -1.56 8.20 10.65
CA GLY A 60 -2.43 8.43 11.81
C GLY A 60 -1.66 9.00 12.99
N ILE A 61 -0.51 8.41 13.34
CA ILE A 61 0.39 8.93 14.39
C ILE A 61 0.87 10.34 14.02
N ALA A 62 1.30 10.56 12.79
CA ALA A 62 1.72 11.89 12.34
C ALA A 62 0.58 12.93 12.46
N GLY A 63 -0.65 12.56 12.09
CA GLY A 63 -1.82 13.41 12.23
C GLY A 63 -2.14 13.76 13.68
N LEU A 64 -2.05 12.78 14.58
CA LEU A 64 -2.23 13.00 16.02
C LEU A 64 -1.14 13.93 16.58
N ILE A 65 0.13 13.71 16.25
CA ILE A 65 1.25 14.56 16.69
C ILE A 65 1.11 15.99 16.13
N TRP A 66 0.57 16.17 14.93
CA TRP A 66 0.37 17.49 14.35
C TRP A 66 -0.79 18.26 15.00
N TYR A 67 -1.80 17.53 15.49
CA TYR A 67 -3.01 18.11 16.09
C TYR A 67 -2.80 18.55 17.55
N PHE A 68 -2.00 17.82 18.33
CA PHE A 68 -1.66 18.14 19.72
C PHE A 68 -0.40 18.99 19.84
#